data_AF-A0A259M8N4-F1
#
_entry.id   AF-A0A259M8N4-F1
#
_cell.length_a   1.000
_cell.length_b   1.000
_cell.length_c   1.000
_cell.angle_alpha   90.00
_cell.angle_beta   90.00
_cell.angle_gamma   90.00
#
_symmetry.space_group_name_H-M   'P 1'
#
loop_
_entity.id
_entity.type
_entity.pdbx_description
1 polymer ?
#
loop_
_entity_poly.entity_id
_entity_poly.type
_entity_poly.pdbx_seq_one_letter_code
_entity_poly.pdbx_strand_id
1 'polypeptide(L)'
;MSLTFFLKMYARLAGLATVVIVLCVLLFSGINSVREKIWHERTAEPLMRWLAGVPEPERQYHWMPSLFGLQTLNPAQAGLDDVVAERLSYGQVVARRHSAGYRFLAPAGEGQVLVLDLEQPYLDLASATALMVRWHLDAAVDGQRLVTETRLSQALGVTLSAVQAQGELPDQAAIDRLANDGFVIVREGEGRVQVLIRLSAGDLMLMTMPAPFNPWGWPVVLMLIGVVGSVLALSLFLGLRFVESHLRKVESVAVRIARGEMGARVESESGTLVSRLASSFNGMAEHIQRLVQVQREMIHAVSHELRTPVARIRFGVQMIESAKSPDMLQKQLTGIDNDIQELDELIDEILTYARLEEGGPILDFQRANVAAIADQVVREARPPSHVSVSYAGVSPDHEQYAEVEPRYIHRAIQNLVGNAGRYAAGRVRVTCHIGTDTCRVDVEGDGPGIPEEDWDRVFTAFARLDDSRTRSSGGYGLGLSIVRRIAYWHGG
;
A
#
# COMPACT_ATOMS: atom_id res chain seq x y z
N MET A 1 12.52 -2.15 4.24
CA MET A 1 11.49 -2.04 3.17
C MET A 1 12.25 -1.80 1.87
N SER A 2 12.01 -2.54 0.77
CA SER A 2 12.89 -2.44 -0.41
C SER A 2 12.60 -1.15 -1.20
N LEU A 3 13.66 -0.42 -1.60
CA LEU A 3 13.60 0.78 -2.44
C LEU A 3 12.74 0.57 -3.70
N THR A 4 12.76 -0.65 -4.23
CA THR A 4 11.99 -1.11 -5.40
C THR A 4 10.47 -1.03 -5.21
N PHE A 5 9.97 -1.19 -3.98
CA PHE A 5 8.53 -1.07 -3.69
C PHE A 5 8.08 0.38 -3.82
N PHE A 6 8.77 1.31 -3.15
CA PHE A 6 8.46 2.73 -3.22
C PHE A 6 8.56 3.24 -4.66
N LEU A 7 9.59 2.84 -5.40
CA LEU A 7 9.76 3.24 -6.80
C LEU A 7 8.58 2.79 -7.68
N LYS A 8 8.11 1.54 -7.54
CA LYS A 8 6.94 1.05 -8.28
C LYS A 8 5.65 1.75 -7.88
N MET A 9 5.48 2.06 -6.60
CA MET A 9 4.31 2.78 -6.10
C MET A 9 4.29 4.23 -6.60
N TYR A 10 5.41 4.95 -6.49
CA TYR A 10 5.54 6.31 -7.00
C TYR A 10 5.41 6.38 -8.51
N ALA A 11 5.93 5.40 -9.26
CA ALA A 11 5.75 5.33 -10.71
C ALA A 11 4.27 5.17 -11.09
N ARG A 12 3.50 4.34 -10.37
CA ARG A 12 2.05 4.19 -10.59
C ARG A 12 1.29 5.47 -10.25
N LEU A 13 1.65 6.14 -9.15
CA LEU A 13 1.05 7.43 -8.78
C LEU A 13 1.37 8.52 -9.81
N ALA A 14 2.61 8.59 -10.28
CA ALA A 14 3.02 9.53 -11.32
C ALA A 14 2.29 9.25 -12.65
N GLY A 15 2.13 7.98 -13.02
CA GLY A 15 1.34 7.57 -14.18
C GLY A 15 -0.11 8.01 -14.07
N LEU A 16 -0.76 7.76 -12.93
CA LEU A 16 -2.13 8.21 -12.67
C LEU A 16 -2.25 9.73 -12.75
N ALA A 17 -1.35 10.46 -12.10
CA ALA A 17 -1.32 11.93 -12.13
C ALA A 17 -1.18 12.46 -13.56
N THR A 18 -0.31 11.84 -14.38
CA THR A 18 -0.13 12.21 -15.78
C THR A 18 -1.41 12.02 -16.58
N VAL A 19 -2.11 10.90 -16.40
CA VAL A 19 -3.40 10.62 -17.07
C VAL A 19 -4.45 11.67 -16.68
N VAL A 20 -4.53 12.02 -15.39
CA VAL A 20 -5.46 13.06 -14.90
C VAL A 20 -5.14 14.42 -15.51
N ILE A 21 -3.86 14.81 -15.56
CA ILE A 21 -3.44 16.08 -16.16
C ILE A 21 -3.81 16.12 -17.64
N VAL A 22 -3.52 15.06 -18.40
CA VAL A 22 -3.88 14.97 -19.83
C VAL A 22 -5.39 15.07 -20.03
N LEU A 23 -6.18 14.36 -19.22
CA LEU A 23 -7.63 14.43 -19.27
C LEU A 23 -8.15 15.85 -18.97
N CYS A 24 -7.62 16.51 -17.94
CA CYS A 24 -7.97 17.88 -17.60
C CYS A 24 -7.62 18.88 -18.71
N VAL A 25 -6.46 18.73 -19.35
CA VAL A 25 -6.04 19.58 -20.49
C VAL A 25 -6.98 19.39 -21.68
N LEU A 26 -7.34 18.14 -22.01
CA LEU A 26 -8.29 17.84 -23.09
C LEU A 26 -9.67 18.42 -22.81
N LEU A 27 -10.19 18.25 -21.59
CA LEU A 27 -11.47 18.82 -21.18
C LEU A 27 -11.45 20.35 -21.21
N PHE A 28 -10.40 20.96 -20.66
CA PHE A 28 -10.23 22.43 -20.66
C PHE A 28 -10.20 22.97 -22.08
N SER A 29 -9.41 22.37 -22.97
CA SER A 29 -9.30 22.79 -24.36
C SER A 29 -10.61 22.60 -25.13
N GLY A 30 -11.24 21.43 -25.01
CA GLY A 30 -12.49 21.12 -25.72
C GLY A 30 -13.65 22.01 -25.28
N ILE A 31 -13.83 22.21 -23.98
CA ILE A 31 -14.91 23.06 -23.44
C ILE A 31 -14.66 24.52 -23.81
N ASN A 32 -13.43 25.01 -23.67
CA ASN A 32 -13.13 26.40 -24.01
C ASN A 32 -13.28 26.68 -25.50
N SER A 33 -12.94 25.73 -26.38
CA SER A 33 -13.18 25.90 -27.83
C SER A 33 -14.66 26.12 -28.16
N VAL A 34 -15.55 25.35 -27.52
CA VAL A 34 -17.01 25.52 -27.70
C VAL A 34 -17.50 26.83 -27.07
N ARG A 35 -17.05 27.16 -25.85
CA ARG A 35 -17.42 28.40 -25.16
C ARG A 35 -16.97 29.65 -25.93
N GLU A 36 -15.77 29.62 -26.49
CA GLU A 36 -15.21 30.71 -27.29
C GLU A 36 -16.03 30.92 -28.56
N LYS A 37 -16.39 29.85 -29.26
CA LYS A 37 -17.26 29.93 -30.45
C LYS A 37 -18.63 30.54 -30.11
N ILE A 38 -19.28 30.05 -29.06
CA ILE A 38 -20.58 30.60 -28.61
C ILE A 38 -20.44 32.07 -28.20
N TRP A 39 -19.33 32.44 -27.56
CA TRP A 39 -19.06 33.83 -27.19
C TRP A 39 -18.92 34.72 -28.43
N HIS A 40 -18.15 34.32 -29.44
CA HIS A 40 -18.06 35.06 -30.71
C HIS A 40 -19.43 35.25 -31.38
N GLU A 41 -20.23 34.19 -31.45
CA GLU A 41 -21.58 34.24 -32.02
C GLU A 41 -22.46 35.26 -31.26
N ARG A 42 -22.52 35.17 -29.93
CA ARG A 42 -23.35 36.06 -29.09
C ARG A 42 -22.88 37.52 -29.08
N THR A 43 -21.57 37.76 -29.12
CA THR A 43 -21.03 39.13 -29.10
C THR A 43 -21.24 39.83 -30.45
N ALA A 44 -21.19 39.11 -31.58
CA ALA A 44 -21.44 39.69 -32.90
C ALA A 44 -22.94 39.78 -33.25
N GLU A 45 -23.79 38.98 -32.61
CA GLU A 45 -25.21 38.84 -32.91
C GLU A 45 -25.99 40.17 -32.96
N PRO A 46 -25.85 41.12 -32.02
CA PRO A 46 -26.58 42.40 -32.07
C PRO A 46 -26.23 43.24 -33.31
N LEU A 47 -24.93 43.39 -33.59
CA LEU A 47 -24.43 44.14 -34.74
C LEU A 47 -24.87 43.49 -36.05
N MET A 48 -24.68 42.17 -36.17
CA MET A 48 -25.03 41.43 -37.38
C MET A 48 -26.54 41.47 -37.66
N ARG A 49 -27.39 41.35 -36.63
CA ARG A 49 -28.84 41.48 -36.78
C ARG A 49 -29.25 42.88 -37.19
N TRP A 50 -28.62 43.91 -36.63
CA TRP A 50 -28.89 45.28 -37.05
C TRP A 50 -28.57 45.47 -38.53
N LEU A 51 -27.38 45.06 -38.96
CA LEU A 51 -26.95 45.18 -40.35
C LEU A 51 -27.85 44.39 -41.30
N ALA A 52 -28.28 43.18 -40.90
CA ALA A 52 -29.20 42.36 -41.69
C ALA A 52 -30.60 42.98 -41.84
N GLY A 53 -31.02 43.81 -40.87
CA GLY A 53 -32.31 44.53 -40.92
C GLY A 53 -32.30 45.80 -41.77
N VAL A 54 -31.13 46.24 -42.22
CA VAL A 54 -30.96 47.44 -43.05
C VAL A 54 -30.99 47.07 -44.53
N PRO A 55 -31.82 47.73 -45.38
CA PRO A 55 -31.77 47.53 -46.83
C PRO A 55 -30.43 48.00 -47.40
N GLU A 56 -29.76 47.14 -48.18
CA GLU A 56 -28.46 47.41 -48.81
C GLU A 56 -27.40 48.01 -47.84
N PRO A 57 -26.99 47.26 -46.79
CA PRO A 57 -26.15 47.80 -45.73
C PRO A 57 -24.78 48.29 -46.23
N GLU A 58 -24.27 47.72 -47.32
CA GLU A 58 -23.03 48.15 -47.98
C GLU A 58 -23.11 49.57 -48.55
N ARG A 59 -24.29 50.01 -48.99
CA ARG A 59 -24.48 51.37 -49.51
C ARG A 59 -24.67 52.37 -48.37
N GLN A 60 -25.47 52.02 -47.37
CA GLN A 60 -25.69 52.89 -46.22
C GLN A 60 -24.42 53.07 -45.38
N TYR A 61 -23.68 51.99 -45.13
CA TYR A 61 -22.44 51.99 -44.38
C TYR A 61 -21.24 51.74 -45.32
N HIS A 62 -21.00 52.68 -46.24
CA HIS A 62 -19.99 52.58 -47.31
C HIS A 62 -18.55 52.30 -46.83
N TRP A 63 -18.24 52.59 -45.57
CA TRP A 63 -16.94 52.32 -44.94
C TRP A 63 -16.80 50.87 -44.43
N MET A 64 -17.91 50.15 -44.21
CA MET A 64 -17.90 48.81 -43.62
C MET A 64 -17.31 47.74 -44.56
N PRO A 65 -17.56 47.75 -45.88
CA PRO A 65 -16.91 46.80 -46.80
C PRO A 65 -15.38 46.91 -46.83
N SER A 66 -14.85 48.14 -46.82
CA SER A 66 -13.40 48.38 -46.90
C SER A 66 -12.67 48.15 -45.59
N LEU A 67 -13.30 48.48 -44.45
CA LEU A 67 -12.66 48.39 -43.13
C LEU A 67 -12.87 47.05 -42.44
N PHE A 68 -14.02 46.40 -42.67
CA PHE A 68 -14.44 45.21 -41.92
C PHE A 68 -14.94 44.07 -42.84
N GLY A 69 -14.71 44.17 -44.14
CA GLY A 69 -15.03 43.10 -45.09
C GLY A 69 -16.53 42.78 -45.20
N LEU A 70 -17.42 43.75 -44.95
CA LEU A 70 -18.86 43.55 -45.09
C LEU A 70 -19.24 43.25 -46.54
N GLN A 71 -19.94 42.14 -46.77
CA GLN A 71 -20.43 41.72 -48.07
C GLN A 71 -21.78 41.01 -47.94
N THR A 72 -22.60 41.11 -48.97
CA THR A 72 -23.89 40.43 -49.10
C THR A 72 -23.75 39.42 -50.23
N LEU A 73 -23.77 38.14 -49.88
CA LEU A 73 -23.52 37.05 -50.81
C LEU A 73 -24.76 36.18 -50.99
N ASN A 74 -24.90 35.59 -52.17
CA ASN A 74 -25.86 34.49 -52.34
C ASN A 74 -25.37 33.25 -51.56
N PRO A 75 -26.26 32.41 -51.03
CA PRO A 75 -25.88 31.22 -50.26
C PRO A 75 -24.86 30.31 -50.97
N ALA A 76 -24.96 30.18 -52.29
CA ALA A 76 -24.04 29.41 -53.12
C ALA A 76 -22.61 30.02 -53.20
N GLN A 77 -22.48 31.34 -53.04
CA GLN A 77 -21.20 32.05 -53.05
C GLN A 77 -20.57 32.14 -51.65
N ALA A 78 -21.38 32.02 -50.61
CA ALA A 78 -20.94 32.09 -49.21
C ALA A 78 -20.21 30.83 -48.72
N GLY A 79 -20.18 29.74 -49.51
CA GLY A 79 -19.46 28.51 -49.17
C GLY A 79 -19.97 27.84 -47.89
N LEU A 80 -21.30 27.78 -47.74
CA LEU A 80 -21.96 27.29 -46.54
C LEU A 80 -21.91 25.76 -46.47
N ASP A 81 -21.49 25.23 -45.31
CA ASP A 81 -21.69 23.82 -44.99
C ASP A 81 -23.17 23.58 -44.60
N ASP A 82 -23.69 22.36 -44.76
CA ASP A 82 -25.10 22.02 -44.49
C ASP A 82 -25.58 22.49 -43.10
N VAL A 83 -24.74 22.30 -42.08
CA VAL A 83 -25.01 22.72 -40.69
C VAL A 83 -25.12 24.25 -40.56
N VAL A 84 -24.30 24.99 -41.31
CA VAL A 84 -24.31 26.45 -41.28
C VAL A 84 -25.56 26.97 -41.99
N ALA A 85 -25.89 26.39 -43.15
CA ALA A 85 -27.10 26.75 -43.90
C ALA A 85 -28.36 26.52 -43.06
N GLU A 86 -28.46 25.38 -42.37
CA GLU A 86 -29.58 25.08 -41.48
C GLU A 86 -29.67 26.07 -40.29
N ARG A 87 -28.55 26.38 -39.64
CA ARG A 87 -28.52 27.38 -38.56
C ARG A 87 -28.93 28.77 -39.02
N LEU A 88 -28.48 29.20 -40.21
CA LEU A 88 -28.88 30.48 -40.80
C LEU A 88 -30.39 30.49 -41.12
N SER A 89 -30.97 29.36 -41.55
CA SER A 89 -32.41 29.24 -41.79
C SER A 89 -33.25 29.47 -40.53
N TYR A 90 -32.69 29.18 -39.35
CA TYR A 90 -33.31 29.48 -38.05
C TYR A 90 -33.09 30.92 -37.56
N GLY A 91 -32.52 31.82 -38.38
CA GLY A 91 -32.29 33.20 -37.94
C GLY A 91 -31.04 33.39 -37.07
N GLN A 92 -30.17 32.39 -36.97
CA GLN A 92 -28.99 32.46 -36.10
C GLN A 92 -27.83 33.18 -36.76
N VAL A 93 -27.00 33.84 -35.94
CA VAL A 93 -25.70 34.36 -36.37
C VAL A 93 -24.64 33.28 -36.12
N VAL A 94 -23.82 32.99 -37.13
CA VAL A 94 -22.82 31.92 -37.08
C VAL A 94 -21.43 32.52 -37.23
N ALA A 95 -20.52 32.14 -36.33
CA ALA A 95 -19.11 32.52 -36.38
C ALA A 95 -18.28 31.32 -36.82
N ARG A 96 -17.44 31.51 -37.83
CA ARG A 96 -16.53 30.48 -38.36
C ARG A 96 -15.12 31.03 -38.39
N ARG A 97 -14.17 30.23 -37.90
CA ARG A 97 -12.75 30.57 -38.00
C ARG A 97 -12.30 30.46 -39.46
N HIS A 98 -11.63 31.48 -39.95
CA HIS A 98 -11.07 31.58 -41.31
C HIS A 98 -9.56 31.83 -41.24
N SER A 99 -8.85 31.82 -42.37
CA SER A 99 -7.37 31.87 -42.41
C SER A 99 -6.76 33.12 -41.75
N ALA A 100 -7.45 34.26 -41.80
CA ALA A 100 -7.00 35.54 -41.26
C ALA A 100 -7.73 35.99 -39.99
N GLY A 101 -8.73 35.23 -39.50
CA GLY A 101 -9.56 35.66 -38.37
C GLY A 101 -10.88 34.90 -38.25
N TYR A 102 -11.98 35.62 -38.15
CA TYR A 102 -13.34 35.08 -38.03
C TYR A 102 -14.27 35.67 -39.09
N ARG A 103 -15.03 34.78 -39.73
CA ARG A 103 -16.15 35.11 -40.60
C ARG A 103 -17.45 35.00 -39.82
N PHE A 104 -18.22 36.07 -39.79
CA PHE A 104 -19.56 36.12 -39.20
C PHE A 104 -20.60 36.10 -40.31
N LEU A 105 -21.62 35.27 -40.14
CA LEU A 105 -22.67 35.03 -41.12
C LEU A 105 -24.02 35.30 -40.46
N ALA A 106 -24.88 36.06 -41.13
CA ALA A 106 -26.26 36.29 -40.70
C ALA A 106 -27.23 36.24 -41.89
N PRO A 107 -28.47 35.77 -41.69
CA PRO A 107 -29.47 35.80 -42.75
C PRO A 107 -29.86 37.25 -43.07
N ALA A 108 -29.84 37.62 -44.35
CA ALA A 108 -30.26 38.92 -44.85
C ALA A 108 -31.59 38.82 -45.61
N GLY A 109 -32.11 39.97 -46.07
CA GLY A 109 -33.29 40.02 -46.93
C GLY A 109 -33.14 39.21 -48.23
N GLU A 110 -34.26 38.78 -48.81
CA GLU A 110 -34.31 38.12 -50.13
C GLU A 110 -33.53 36.78 -50.24
N GLY A 111 -33.30 36.10 -49.11
CA GLY A 111 -32.60 34.81 -49.08
C GLY A 111 -31.07 34.92 -49.25
N GLN A 112 -30.52 36.13 -49.13
CA GLN A 112 -29.09 36.39 -49.14
C GLN A 112 -28.47 36.19 -47.75
N VAL A 113 -27.14 36.11 -47.70
CA VAL A 113 -26.37 35.97 -46.46
C VAL A 113 -25.45 37.16 -46.33
N LEU A 114 -25.55 37.84 -45.19
CA LEU A 114 -24.63 38.89 -44.80
C LEU A 114 -23.36 38.26 -44.22
N VAL A 115 -22.21 38.69 -44.73
CA VAL A 115 -20.88 38.22 -44.34
C VAL A 115 -20.08 39.39 -43.81
N LEU A 116 -19.41 39.16 -42.68
CA LEU A 116 -18.48 40.12 -42.07
C LEU A 116 -17.18 39.38 -41.72
N ASP A 117 -16.06 39.79 -42.32
CA ASP A 117 -14.76 39.15 -42.14
C ASP A 117 -13.86 40.03 -41.26
N LEU A 118 -13.57 39.55 -40.04
CA LEU A 118 -12.82 40.30 -39.03
C LEU A 118 -11.52 39.56 -38.67
N GLU A 119 -10.39 40.27 -38.63
CA GLU A 119 -9.09 39.70 -38.27
C GLU A 119 -8.95 39.56 -36.75
N GLN A 120 -9.32 40.62 -36.03
CA GLN A 120 -9.33 40.69 -34.57
C GLN A 120 -10.78 40.86 -34.09
N PRO A 121 -11.57 39.76 -34.01
CA PRO A 121 -13.02 39.82 -33.92
C PRO A 121 -13.53 40.74 -32.79
N TYR A 122 -12.92 40.71 -31.61
CA TYR A 122 -13.39 41.55 -30.50
C TYR A 122 -13.11 43.05 -30.68
N LEU A 123 -11.92 43.40 -31.19
CA LEU A 123 -11.51 44.80 -31.38
C LEU A 123 -12.15 45.40 -32.64
N ASP A 124 -12.28 44.58 -33.69
CA ASP A 124 -12.92 45.00 -34.94
C ASP A 124 -14.43 45.16 -34.75
N LEU A 125 -15.09 44.26 -34.01
CA LEU A 125 -16.50 44.44 -33.62
C LEU A 125 -16.69 45.72 -32.79
N ALA A 126 -15.77 46.01 -31.85
CA ALA A 126 -15.83 47.24 -31.06
C ALA A 126 -15.71 48.48 -31.96
N SER A 127 -14.78 48.47 -32.91
CA SER A 127 -14.56 49.57 -33.86
C SER A 127 -15.75 49.76 -34.80
N ALA A 128 -16.27 48.67 -35.38
CA ALA A 128 -17.44 48.70 -36.25
C ALA A 128 -18.69 49.21 -35.52
N THR A 129 -18.91 48.72 -34.29
CA THR A 129 -20.04 49.17 -33.46
C THR A 129 -19.88 50.64 -33.06
N ALA A 130 -18.68 51.10 -32.73
CA ALA A 130 -18.42 52.50 -32.39
C ALA A 130 -18.68 53.45 -33.57
N LEU A 131 -18.21 53.08 -34.77
CA LEU A 131 -18.47 53.85 -35.99
C LEU A 131 -19.96 53.89 -36.34
N MET A 132 -20.69 52.79 -36.13
CA MET A 132 -22.15 52.78 -36.29
C MET A 132 -22.87 53.67 -35.28
N VAL A 133 -22.47 53.61 -34.01
CA VAL A 133 -23.03 54.47 -32.96
C VAL A 133 -22.79 55.94 -33.31
N ARG A 134 -21.56 56.29 -33.69
CA ARG A 134 -21.21 57.65 -34.12
C ARG A 134 -22.08 58.10 -35.30
N TRP A 135 -22.20 57.27 -36.34
CA TRP A 135 -23.00 57.59 -37.54
C TRP A 135 -24.46 57.93 -37.20
N HIS A 136 -25.11 57.14 -36.33
CA HIS A 136 -26.52 57.36 -35.97
C HIS A 136 -26.71 58.50 -34.97
N LEU A 137 -25.75 58.73 -34.05
CA LEU A 137 -25.81 59.85 -33.13
C LEU A 137 -25.52 61.19 -33.79
N ASP A 138 -24.57 61.25 -34.75
CA ASP A 138 -24.30 62.45 -35.53
C ASP A 138 -25.49 62.85 -36.43
N ALA A 139 -26.32 61.88 -36.83
CA ALA A 139 -27.53 62.11 -37.60
C ALA A 139 -28.77 62.46 -36.74
N ALA A 140 -28.69 62.32 -35.41
CA ALA A 140 -29.81 62.55 -34.51
C ALA A 140 -29.98 64.04 -34.17
N VAL A 141 -31.23 64.52 -34.16
CA VAL A 141 -31.56 65.89 -33.74
C VAL A 141 -31.41 66.03 -32.22
N ASP A 142 -30.90 67.17 -31.73
CA ASP A 142 -30.54 67.41 -30.31
C ASP A 142 -31.60 66.98 -29.27
N GLY A 143 -32.90 67.08 -29.59
CA GLY A 143 -34.01 66.67 -28.71
C GLY A 143 -34.32 65.17 -28.67
N GLN A 144 -33.79 64.37 -29.59
CA GLN A 144 -34.02 62.91 -29.69
C GLN A 144 -32.77 62.07 -29.39
N ARG A 145 -31.68 62.72 -29.00
CA ARG A 145 -30.38 62.09 -28.83
C ARG A 145 -30.38 61.03 -27.72
N LEU A 146 -30.95 61.31 -26.56
CA LEU A 146 -31.07 60.36 -25.46
C LEU A 146 -31.91 59.12 -25.82
N VAL A 147 -32.96 59.31 -26.63
CA VAL A 147 -33.81 58.20 -27.14
C VAL A 147 -33.02 57.34 -28.12
N THR A 148 -32.22 57.97 -28.99
CA THR A 148 -31.36 57.29 -29.97
C THR A 148 -30.25 56.53 -29.28
N GLU A 149 -29.61 57.12 -28.25
CA GLU A 149 -28.61 56.45 -27.40
C GLU A 149 -29.19 55.19 -26.75
N THR A 150 -30.37 55.30 -26.13
CA THR A 150 -31.04 54.16 -25.49
C THR A 150 -31.37 53.05 -26.49
N ARG A 151 -31.86 53.43 -27.69
CA ARG A 151 -32.17 52.50 -28.77
C ARG A 151 -30.91 51.79 -29.29
N LEU A 152 -29.82 52.52 -29.52
CA LEU A 152 -28.55 51.97 -30.00
C LEU A 152 -27.90 51.05 -28.95
N SER A 153 -27.91 51.47 -27.69
CA SER A 153 -27.44 50.68 -26.55
C SER A 153 -28.14 49.32 -26.49
N GLN A 154 -29.49 49.32 -26.54
CA GLN A 154 -30.28 48.09 -26.53
C GLN A 154 -30.10 47.23 -27.78
N ALA A 155 -30.07 47.84 -28.96
CA ALA A 155 -30.04 47.09 -30.22
C ALA A 155 -28.66 46.52 -30.56
N LEU A 156 -27.59 47.20 -30.15
CA LEU A 156 -26.21 46.77 -30.37
C LEU A 156 -25.62 46.03 -29.15
N GLY A 157 -26.36 45.95 -28.04
CA GLY A 157 -25.92 45.22 -26.85
C GLY A 157 -24.69 45.84 -26.16
N VAL A 158 -24.52 47.15 -26.28
CA VAL A 158 -23.39 47.92 -25.71
C VAL A 158 -23.91 48.93 -24.69
N THR A 159 -23.09 49.29 -23.71
CA THR A 159 -23.44 50.37 -22.78
C THR A 159 -22.90 51.69 -23.30
N LEU A 160 -23.77 52.69 -23.49
CA LEU A 160 -23.41 54.04 -23.92
C LEU A 160 -23.61 55.01 -22.76
N SER A 161 -22.61 55.87 -22.50
CA SER A 161 -22.69 56.94 -21.50
C SER A 161 -21.95 58.18 -21.99
N ALA A 162 -22.52 59.36 -21.76
CA ALA A 162 -21.81 60.62 -22.00
C ALA A 162 -20.67 60.80 -21.00
N VAL A 163 -19.51 61.27 -21.48
CA VAL A 163 -18.35 61.55 -20.62
C VAL A 163 -18.58 62.87 -19.89
N GLN A 164 -18.63 62.83 -18.56
CA GLN A 164 -18.98 64.00 -17.73
C GLN A 164 -17.79 64.59 -16.96
N ALA A 165 -16.71 63.83 -16.75
CA ALA A 165 -15.58 64.24 -15.91
C ALA A 165 -14.24 64.25 -16.67
N GLN A 166 -13.38 65.24 -16.38
CA GLN A 166 -12.03 65.34 -16.98
C GLN A 166 -11.09 64.16 -16.61
N GLY A 167 -11.39 63.42 -15.55
CA GLY A 167 -10.62 62.23 -15.13
C GLY A 167 -10.90 60.97 -15.94
N GLU A 168 -11.88 61.00 -16.86
CA GLU A 168 -12.23 59.89 -17.77
C GLU A 168 -11.55 60.03 -19.14
N LEU A 169 -10.80 61.12 -19.36
CA LEU A 169 -10.08 61.36 -20.60
C LEU A 169 -8.80 60.50 -20.67
N PRO A 170 -8.56 59.81 -21.79
CA PRO A 170 -7.39 58.97 -21.96
C PRO A 170 -6.12 59.81 -22.18
N ASP A 171 -4.96 59.14 -22.19
CA ASP A 171 -3.65 59.78 -22.37
C ASP A 171 -3.58 60.66 -23.62
N GLN A 172 -2.65 61.62 -23.64
CA GLN A 172 -2.52 62.63 -24.71
C GLN A 172 -2.40 62.02 -26.12
N ALA A 173 -1.71 60.88 -26.25
CA ALA A 173 -1.61 60.13 -27.51
C ALA A 173 -2.94 59.49 -27.97
N ALA A 174 -3.86 59.19 -27.04
CA ALA A 174 -5.20 58.71 -27.35
C ALA A 174 -6.13 59.88 -27.74
N ILE A 175 -5.93 61.06 -27.16
CA ILE A 175 -6.62 62.30 -27.56
C ILE A 175 -6.23 62.69 -28.99
N ASP A 176 -4.95 62.59 -29.36
CA ASP A 176 -4.50 62.88 -30.72
C ASP A 176 -5.11 61.92 -31.76
N ARG A 177 -5.23 60.63 -31.44
CA ARG A 177 -5.93 59.65 -32.30
C ARG A 177 -7.43 59.91 -32.36
N LEU A 178 -8.05 60.26 -31.24
CA LEU A 178 -9.46 60.65 -31.19
C LEU A 178 -9.73 61.89 -32.06
N ALA A 179 -8.78 62.82 -32.16
CA ALA A 179 -8.90 63.98 -33.04
C ALA A 179 -8.84 63.62 -34.54
N ASN A 180 -8.07 62.60 -34.91
CA ASN A 180 -7.87 62.18 -36.30
C ASN A 180 -8.92 61.17 -36.78
N ASP A 181 -9.20 60.13 -35.99
CA ASP A 181 -10.05 59.00 -36.37
C ASP A 181 -11.49 59.14 -35.84
N GLY A 182 -11.70 60.05 -34.88
CA GLY A 182 -12.98 60.35 -34.22
C GLY A 182 -13.48 59.26 -33.27
N PHE A 183 -12.71 58.20 -33.06
CA PHE A 183 -12.85 57.29 -31.93
C PHE A 183 -11.49 56.77 -31.48
N VAL A 184 -11.37 56.30 -30.24
CA VAL A 184 -10.17 55.62 -29.73
C VAL A 184 -10.56 54.48 -28.81
N ILE A 185 -9.92 53.33 -28.98
CA ILE A 185 -10.10 52.18 -28.10
C ILE A 185 -9.28 52.41 -26.84
N VAL A 186 -9.95 52.45 -25.69
CA VAL A 186 -9.35 52.55 -24.36
C VAL A 186 -9.56 51.22 -23.65
N ARG A 187 -8.46 50.58 -23.23
CA ARG A 187 -8.55 49.32 -22.49
C ARG A 187 -8.55 49.62 -21.00
N GLU A 188 -9.62 49.22 -20.31
CA GLU A 188 -9.70 49.32 -18.85
C GLU A 188 -9.05 48.10 -18.18
N GLY A 189 -8.61 48.25 -16.93
CA GLY A 189 -8.16 47.14 -16.09
C GLY A 189 -9.23 46.04 -16.02
N GLU A 190 -8.81 44.78 -16.06
CA GLU A 190 -9.63 43.56 -16.32
C GLU A 190 -9.92 43.23 -17.80
N GLY A 191 -9.42 44.02 -18.76
CA GLY A 191 -9.44 43.64 -20.18
C GLY A 191 -10.75 43.95 -20.90
N ARG A 192 -11.68 44.68 -20.26
CA ARG A 192 -12.85 45.24 -20.94
C ARG A 192 -12.39 46.28 -21.96
N VAL A 193 -12.97 46.19 -23.16
CA VAL A 193 -12.75 47.19 -24.21
C VAL A 193 -13.78 48.29 -24.04
N GLN A 194 -13.30 49.49 -23.76
CA GLN A 194 -14.07 50.71 -23.86
C GLN A 194 -13.65 51.45 -25.13
N VAL A 195 -14.57 52.17 -25.75
CA VAL A 195 -14.30 52.98 -26.93
C VAL A 195 -14.81 54.37 -26.65
N LEU A 196 -13.91 55.34 -26.68
CA LEU A 196 -14.25 56.75 -26.58
C LEU A 196 -14.54 57.26 -27.99
N ILE A 197 -15.71 57.84 -28.17
CA ILE A 197 -16.23 58.31 -29.46
C ILE A 197 -16.40 59.82 -29.37
N ARG A 198 -15.86 60.55 -30.34
CA ARG A 198 -16.06 61.99 -30.49
C ARG A 198 -17.10 62.25 -31.57
N LEU A 199 -18.19 62.91 -31.19
CA LEU A 199 -19.27 63.28 -32.10
C LEU A 199 -18.91 64.56 -32.86
N SER A 200 -19.57 64.77 -33.99
CA SER A 200 -19.35 65.93 -34.86
C SER A 200 -19.68 67.27 -34.18
N ALA A 201 -20.60 67.26 -33.21
CA ALA A 201 -20.92 68.40 -32.34
C ALA A 201 -19.83 68.71 -31.28
N GLY A 202 -18.82 67.84 -31.13
CA GLY A 202 -17.72 68.00 -30.18
C GLY A 202 -17.89 67.23 -28.87
N ASP A 203 -19.06 66.65 -28.63
CA ASP A 203 -19.35 65.86 -27.43
C ASP A 203 -18.61 64.50 -27.43
N LEU A 204 -18.32 64.01 -26.23
CA LEU A 204 -17.64 62.73 -26.01
C LEU A 204 -18.60 61.68 -25.43
N MET A 205 -18.59 60.51 -26.05
CA MET A 205 -19.38 59.35 -25.65
C MET A 205 -18.48 58.17 -25.34
N LEU A 206 -18.69 57.52 -24.22
CA LEU A 206 -18.03 56.27 -23.85
C LEU A 206 -18.93 55.09 -24.20
N MET A 207 -18.41 54.18 -25.01
CA MET A 207 -19.05 52.91 -25.33
C MET A 207 -18.30 51.78 -24.63
N THR A 208 -19.00 50.97 -23.84
CA THR A 208 -18.42 49.79 -23.18
C THR A 208 -18.90 48.51 -23.86
N MET A 209 -17.95 47.71 -24.34
CA MET A 209 -18.23 46.39 -24.93
C MET A 209 -18.54 45.34 -23.85
N PRO A 210 -19.29 44.27 -24.18
CA PRO A 210 -19.43 43.10 -23.32
C PRO A 210 -18.06 42.52 -22.91
N ALA A 211 -17.99 41.87 -21.75
CA ALA A 211 -16.74 41.33 -21.21
C ALA A 211 -16.02 40.39 -22.22
N PRO A 212 -14.68 40.48 -22.31
CA PRO A 212 -13.89 39.61 -23.18
C PRO A 212 -14.05 38.14 -22.80
N PHE A 213 -13.78 37.25 -23.75
CA PHE A 213 -13.77 35.82 -23.47
C PHE A 213 -12.73 35.48 -22.39
N ASN A 214 -13.18 34.81 -21.33
CA ASN A 214 -12.31 34.30 -20.27
C ASN A 214 -12.25 32.76 -20.30
N PRO A 215 -11.08 32.17 -20.67
CA PRO A 215 -10.86 30.72 -20.64
C PRO A 215 -11.02 30.11 -19.23
N TRP A 216 -10.70 30.89 -18.18
CA TRP A 216 -10.69 30.48 -16.77
C TRP A 216 -11.98 30.88 -16.04
N GLY A 217 -13.13 30.73 -16.70
CA GLY A 217 -14.42 30.96 -16.05
C GLY A 217 -14.61 30.02 -14.85
N TRP A 218 -15.15 30.54 -13.74
CA TRP A 218 -15.42 29.77 -12.51
C TRP A 218 -16.10 28.41 -12.75
N PRO A 219 -17.08 28.25 -13.66
CA PRO A 219 -17.68 26.95 -13.94
C PRO A 219 -16.69 25.91 -14.47
N VAL A 220 -15.72 26.30 -15.30
CA VAL A 220 -14.68 25.40 -15.83
C VAL A 220 -13.72 25.01 -14.71
N VAL A 221 -13.31 25.97 -13.87
CA VAL A 221 -12.44 25.71 -12.73
C VAL A 221 -13.09 24.72 -11.76
N LEU A 222 -14.37 24.94 -11.39
CA LEU A 222 -15.12 24.04 -10.51
C LEU A 222 -15.27 22.64 -11.12
N MET A 223 -15.54 22.55 -12.42
CA MET A 223 -15.60 21.26 -13.12
C MET A 223 -14.26 20.52 -13.06
N LEU A 224 -13.14 21.19 -13.34
CA LEU A 224 -11.81 20.58 -13.28
C LEU A 224 -11.47 20.09 -11.86
N ILE A 225 -11.78 20.90 -10.84
CA ILE A 225 -11.63 20.49 -9.43
C ILE A 225 -12.48 19.25 -9.13
N GLY A 226 -13.73 19.20 -9.60
CA GLY A 226 -14.62 18.06 -9.44
C GLY A 226 -14.08 16.77 -10.07
N VAL A 227 -13.54 16.85 -11.29
CA VAL A 227 -12.92 15.71 -12.00
C VAL A 227 -11.70 15.21 -11.24
N VAL A 228 -10.79 16.12 -10.87
CA VAL A 228 -9.58 15.76 -10.10
C VAL A 228 -9.96 15.13 -8.75
N GLY A 229 -10.91 15.72 -8.04
CA GLY A 229 -11.41 15.21 -6.77
C GLY A 229 -12.01 13.81 -6.89
N SER A 230 -12.80 13.56 -7.93
CA SER A 230 -13.44 12.26 -8.18
C SER A 230 -12.42 11.17 -8.52
N VAL A 231 -11.40 11.49 -9.33
CA VAL A 231 -10.33 10.52 -9.64
C VAL A 231 -9.49 10.20 -8.40
N LEU A 232 -9.16 11.21 -7.59
CA LEU A 232 -8.45 11.01 -6.32
C LEU A 232 -9.26 10.14 -5.35
N ALA A 233 -10.56 10.44 -5.20
CA ALA A 233 -11.47 9.66 -4.34
C ALA A 233 -11.58 8.20 -4.80
N LEU A 234 -11.74 7.96 -6.11
CA LEU A 234 -11.80 6.61 -6.68
C LEU A 234 -10.48 5.85 -6.48
N SER A 235 -9.34 6.51 -6.71
CA SER A 235 -8.02 5.92 -6.50
C SER A 235 -7.81 5.53 -5.04
N LEU A 236 -8.19 6.40 -4.10
CA LEU A 236 -8.11 6.11 -2.66
C LEU A 236 -9.01 4.94 -2.27
N PHE A 237 -10.25 4.93 -2.77
CA PHE A 237 -11.21 3.86 -2.51
C PHE A 237 -10.71 2.49 -3.00
N LEU A 238 -10.18 2.42 -4.23
CA LEU A 238 -9.61 1.19 -4.79
C LEU A 238 -8.37 0.74 -4.00
N GLY A 239 -7.51 1.68 -3.58
CA GLY A 239 -6.35 1.38 -2.74
C GLY A 239 -6.74 0.79 -1.38
N LEU A 240 -7.73 1.38 -0.71
CA LEU A 240 -8.24 0.89 0.58
C LEU A 240 -8.87 -0.50 0.44
N ARG A 241 -9.74 -0.71 -0.57
CA ARG A 241 -10.33 -2.02 -0.90
C ARG A 241 -9.27 -3.10 -1.15
N PHE A 242 -8.19 -2.74 -1.83
CA PHE A 242 -7.08 -3.65 -2.10
C PHE A 242 -6.40 -4.12 -0.81
N VAL A 243 -6.06 -3.18 0.09
CA VAL A 243 -5.42 -3.51 1.38
C VAL A 243 -6.36 -4.34 2.25
N GLU A 244 -7.62 -3.93 2.36
CA GLU A 244 -8.64 -4.63 3.14
C GLU A 244 -8.81 -6.09 2.69
N SER A 245 -8.91 -6.33 1.38
CA SER A 245 -9.03 -7.69 0.83
C SER A 245 -7.85 -8.59 1.19
N HIS A 246 -6.62 -8.05 1.19
CA HIS A 246 -5.43 -8.82 1.54
C HIS A 246 -5.34 -9.11 3.04
N LEU A 247 -5.76 -8.17 3.90
CA LEU A 247 -5.80 -8.40 5.34
C LEU A 247 -6.82 -9.48 5.71
N ARG A 248 -8.00 -9.47 5.10
CA ARG A 248 -9.03 -10.51 5.30
C ARG A 248 -8.55 -11.92 4.93
N LYS A 249 -7.62 -12.06 3.98
CA LYS A 249 -7.00 -13.36 3.64
C LYS A 249 -6.08 -13.85 4.76
N VAL A 250 -5.30 -12.97 5.37
CA VAL A 250 -4.45 -13.33 6.53
C VAL A 250 -5.32 -13.71 7.71
N GLU A 251 -6.36 -12.93 7.98
CA GLU A 251 -7.34 -13.20 9.03
C GLU A 251 -8.01 -14.57 8.87
N SER A 252 -8.46 -14.91 7.66
CA SER A 252 -9.13 -16.19 7.42
C SER A 252 -8.21 -17.39 7.65
N VAL A 253 -6.93 -17.31 7.27
CA VAL A 253 -5.94 -18.35 7.55
C VAL A 253 -5.64 -18.43 9.05
N ALA A 254 -5.55 -17.29 9.74
CA ALA A 254 -5.37 -17.27 11.18
C ALA A 254 -6.52 -17.95 11.94
N VAL A 255 -7.76 -17.67 11.54
CA VAL A 255 -8.95 -18.33 12.11
C VAL A 255 -8.94 -19.84 11.84
N ARG A 256 -8.50 -20.28 10.65
CA ARG A 256 -8.37 -21.72 10.32
C ARG A 256 -7.31 -22.41 11.18
N ILE A 257 -6.14 -21.80 11.35
CA ILE A 257 -5.09 -22.33 12.24
C ILE A 257 -5.59 -22.40 13.69
N ALA A 258 -6.28 -21.36 14.17
CA ALA A 258 -6.86 -21.34 15.51
C ALA A 258 -7.90 -22.46 15.74
N ARG A 259 -8.55 -22.95 14.67
CA ARG A 259 -9.47 -24.10 14.69
C ARG A 259 -8.78 -25.46 14.55
N GLY A 260 -7.45 -25.49 14.45
CA GLY A 260 -6.65 -26.72 14.37
C GLY A 260 -6.21 -27.11 12.96
N GLU A 261 -6.53 -26.33 11.92
CA GLU A 261 -6.03 -26.55 10.56
C GLU A 261 -4.59 -26.04 10.42
N MET A 262 -3.64 -26.70 11.08
CA MET A 262 -2.24 -26.26 11.18
C MET A 262 -1.49 -26.21 9.83
N GLY A 263 -2.02 -26.86 8.78
CA GLY A 263 -1.46 -26.80 7.42
C GLY A 263 -1.90 -25.59 6.59
N ALA A 264 -2.85 -24.77 7.07
CA ALA A 264 -3.32 -23.60 6.34
C ALA A 264 -2.20 -22.55 6.20
N ARG A 265 -2.05 -21.96 5.00
CA ARG A 265 -1.04 -20.94 4.71
C ARG A 265 -1.65 -19.80 3.92
N VAL A 266 -1.08 -18.61 4.09
CA VAL A 266 -1.46 -17.44 3.29
C VAL A 266 -0.74 -17.51 1.96
N GLU A 267 -1.51 -17.67 0.87
CA GLU A 267 -1.01 -17.48 -0.49
C GLU A 267 -0.83 -15.99 -0.75
N SER A 268 0.42 -15.54 -0.90
CA SER A 268 0.73 -14.14 -1.24
C SER A 268 1.51 -14.07 -2.55
N GLU A 269 0.99 -13.30 -3.50
CA GLU A 269 1.75 -12.91 -4.69
C GLU A 269 2.95 -12.02 -4.28
N SER A 270 4.11 -12.33 -4.84
CA SER A 270 5.36 -11.63 -4.56
C SER A 270 5.27 -10.15 -4.99
N GLY A 271 5.56 -9.23 -4.06
CA GLY A 271 5.72 -7.80 -4.37
C GLY A 271 4.64 -6.86 -3.82
N THR A 272 3.70 -7.34 -3.01
CA THR A 272 2.73 -6.50 -2.28
C THR A 272 3.24 -6.14 -0.87
N LEU A 273 2.75 -5.04 -0.27
CA LEU A 273 3.05 -4.67 1.13
C LEU A 273 2.70 -5.79 2.11
N VAL A 274 1.64 -6.55 1.81
CA VAL A 274 1.11 -7.61 2.67
C VAL A 274 1.92 -8.92 2.53
N SER A 275 2.75 -9.07 1.50
CA SER A 275 3.56 -10.28 1.28
C SER A 275 4.56 -10.54 2.42
N ARG A 276 5.17 -9.48 2.99
CA ARG A 276 6.07 -9.64 4.15
C ARG A 276 5.31 -10.14 5.37
N LEU A 277 4.15 -9.55 5.66
CA LEU A 277 3.29 -9.99 6.75
C LEU A 277 2.87 -11.45 6.57
N ALA A 278 2.46 -11.83 5.35
CA ALA A 278 2.11 -13.21 5.01
C ALA A 278 3.29 -14.17 5.23
N SER A 279 4.51 -13.78 4.83
CA SER A 279 5.70 -14.61 5.04
C SER A 279 6.04 -14.80 6.52
N SER A 280 6.00 -13.72 7.32
CA SER A 280 6.24 -13.80 8.76
C SER A 280 5.17 -14.63 9.46
N PHE A 281 3.91 -14.48 9.05
CA PHE A 281 2.79 -15.27 9.57
C PHE A 281 2.94 -16.76 9.24
N ASN A 282 3.29 -17.10 7.99
CA ASN A 282 3.53 -18.49 7.58
C ASN A 282 4.71 -19.12 8.36
N GLY A 283 5.79 -18.37 8.61
CA GLY A 283 6.90 -18.84 9.44
C GLY A 283 6.50 -19.10 10.90
N MET A 284 5.70 -18.22 11.49
CA MET A 284 5.13 -18.43 12.83
C MET A 284 4.22 -19.66 12.86
N ALA A 285 3.35 -19.84 11.86
CA ALA A 285 2.47 -21.00 11.74
C ALA A 285 3.24 -22.33 11.65
N GLU A 286 4.34 -22.35 10.88
CA GLU A 286 5.21 -23.51 10.77
C GLU A 286 5.90 -23.85 12.09
N HIS A 287 6.39 -22.84 12.81
CA HIS A 287 6.99 -23.03 14.12
C HIS A 287 6.00 -23.63 15.13
N ILE A 288 4.78 -23.08 15.20
CA ILE A 288 3.70 -23.60 16.05
C ILE A 288 3.36 -25.05 15.67
N GLN A 289 3.23 -25.35 14.36
CA GLN A 289 2.93 -26.70 13.90
C GLN A 289 3.99 -27.71 14.34
N ARG A 290 5.29 -27.36 14.26
CA ARG A 290 6.38 -28.23 14.74
C ARG A 290 6.30 -28.45 16.25
N LEU A 291 6.06 -27.39 17.03
CA LEU A 291 5.92 -27.51 18.50
C LEU A 291 4.78 -28.45 18.89
N VAL A 292 3.61 -28.30 18.26
CA VAL A 292 2.45 -29.17 18.52
C VAL A 292 2.75 -30.62 18.10
N GLN A 293 3.47 -30.83 16.99
CA GLN A 293 3.85 -32.17 16.55
C GLN A 293 4.79 -32.86 17.55
N VAL A 294 5.85 -32.17 17.98
CA VAL A 294 6.80 -32.67 18.99
C VAL A 294 6.08 -32.98 20.30
N GLN A 295 5.16 -32.11 20.75
CA GLN A 295 4.36 -32.35 21.95
C GLN A 295 3.49 -33.61 21.83
N ARG A 296 2.86 -33.84 20.66
CA ARG A 296 2.04 -35.04 20.42
C ARG A 296 2.87 -36.31 20.44
N GLU A 297 4.03 -36.30 19.77
CA GLU A 297 4.96 -37.43 19.75
C GLU A 297 5.44 -37.75 21.17
N MET A 298 5.75 -36.73 21.96
CA MET A 298 6.12 -36.87 23.37
C MET A 298 5.03 -37.52 24.21
N ILE A 299 3.78 -37.04 24.15
CA ILE A 299 2.65 -37.61 24.91
C ILE A 299 2.40 -39.07 24.50
N HIS A 300 2.53 -39.37 23.21
CA HIS A 300 2.37 -40.72 22.70
C HIS A 300 3.46 -41.65 23.25
N ALA A 301 4.73 -41.23 23.24
CA ALA A 301 5.84 -41.99 23.79
C ALA A 301 5.68 -42.23 25.30
N VAL A 302 5.35 -41.19 26.08
CA VAL A 302 5.06 -41.31 27.52
C VAL A 302 3.97 -42.35 27.79
N SER A 303 2.88 -42.30 27.02
CA SER A 303 1.76 -43.23 27.17
C SER A 303 2.17 -44.68 26.89
N HIS A 304 3.08 -44.90 25.92
CA HIS A 304 3.60 -46.22 25.59
C HIS A 304 4.55 -46.76 26.67
N GLU A 305 5.47 -45.92 27.16
CA GLU A 305 6.45 -46.31 28.18
C GLU A 305 5.76 -46.60 29.53
N LEU A 306 4.71 -45.85 29.91
CA LEU A 306 3.93 -46.14 31.12
C LEU A 306 3.08 -47.41 31.01
N ARG A 307 2.54 -47.74 29.82
CA ARG A 307 1.63 -48.89 29.66
C ARG A 307 2.32 -50.24 29.90
N THR A 308 3.60 -50.34 29.56
CA THR A 308 4.38 -51.59 29.64
C THR A 308 4.58 -52.08 31.09
N PRO A 309 5.15 -51.30 32.03
CA PRO A 309 5.29 -51.69 33.43
C PRO A 309 3.92 -51.88 34.09
N VAL A 310 2.93 -51.04 33.79
CA VAL A 310 1.56 -51.22 34.32
C VAL A 310 0.96 -52.57 33.90
N ALA A 311 1.21 -53.01 32.66
CA ALA A 311 0.79 -54.34 32.21
C ALA A 311 1.55 -55.45 32.94
N ARG A 312 2.87 -55.33 33.12
CA ARG A 312 3.68 -56.31 33.86
C ARG A 312 3.26 -56.43 35.32
N ILE A 313 3.00 -55.32 36.00
CA ILE A 313 2.45 -55.31 37.37
C ILE A 313 1.12 -56.07 37.40
N ARG A 314 0.22 -55.79 36.46
CA ARG A 314 -1.08 -56.49 36.37
C ARG A 314 -0.91 -58.00 36.20
N PHE A 315 0.00 -58.43 35.33
CA PHE A 315 0.31 -59.86 35.14
C PHE A 315 0.97 -60.47 36.39
N GLY A 316 1.91 -59.76 37.03
CA GLY A 316 2.54 -60.19 38.27
C GLY A 316 1.51 -60.42 39.38
N VAL A 317 0.56 -59.49 39.55
CA VAL A 317 -0.55 -59.62 40.50
C VAL A 317 -1.45 -60.82 40.18
N GLN A 318 -1.79 -61.05 38.91
CA GLN A 318 -2.54 -62.25 38.50
C GLN A 318 -1.77 -63.55 38.79
N MET A 319 -0.44 -63.51 38.68
CA MET A 319 0.41 -64.69 38.89
C MET A 319 0.62 -65.01 40.37
N ILE A 320 0.43 -64.05 41.27
CA ILE A 320 0.40 -64.27 42.71
C ILE A 320 -0.72 -65.25 43.08
N GLU A 321 -1.92 -65.14 42.49
CA GLU A 321 -3.04 -66.04 42.76
C GLU A 321 -2.76 -67.50 42.37
N SER A 322 -1.89 -67.70 41.38
CA SER A 322 -1.52 -69.03 40.87
C SER A 322 -0.20 -69.58 41.45
N ALA A 323 0.44 -68.84 42.37
CA ALA A 323 1.73 -69.21 42.94
C ALA A 323 1.60 -70.38 43.93
N LYS A 324 2.17 -71.55 43.60
CA LYS A 324 2.10 -72.77 44.43
C LYS A 324 3.24 -72.92 45.43
N SER A 325 4.26 -72.06 45.38
CA SER A 325 5.42 -72.12 46.28
C SER A 325 5.78 -70.72 46.82
N PRO A 326 6.35 -70.64 48.04
CA PRO A 326 6.85 -69.38 48.61
C PRO A 326 7.87 -68.68 47.71
N ASP A 327 8.76 -69.43 47.06
CA ASP A 327 9.78 -68.88 46.16
C ASP A 327 9.18 -68.23 44.91
N MET A 328 8.11 -68.80 44.35
CA MET A 328 7.40 -68.22 43.22
C MET A 328 6.66 -66.93 43.62
N LEU A 329 6.04 -66.91 44.80
CA LEU A 329 5.40 -65.72 45.34
C LEU A 329 6.42 -64.58 45.55
N GLN A 330 7.55 -64.89 46.18
CA GLN A 330 8.61 -63.91 46.41
C GLN A 330 9.16 -63.34 45.11
N LYS A 331 9.37 -64.18 44.08
CA LYS A 331 9.80 -63.71 42.74
C LYS A 331 8.80 -62.76 42.10
N GLN A 332 7.50 -63.01 42.21
CA GLN A 332 6.48 -62.10 41.64
C GLN A 332 6.41 -60.78 42.41
N LEU A 333 6.48 -60.82 43.75
CA LEU A 333 6.50 -59.62 44.58
C LEU A 333 7.72 -58.75 44.28
N THR A 334 8.91 -59.33 44.18
CA THR A 334 10.12 -58.61 43.78
C THR A 334 10.03 -58.08 42.34
N GLY A 335 9.40 -58.82 41.43
CA GLY A 335 9.14 -58.35 40.07
C GLY A 335 8.23 -57.11 40.02
N ILE A 336 7.14 -57.11 40.79
CA ILE A 336 6.23 -55.97 40.92
C ILE A 336 6.93 -54.76 41.54
N ASP A 337 7.73 -54.98 42.61
CA ASP A 337 8.49 -53.91 43.28
C ASP A 337 9.48 -53.25 42.31
N ASN A 338 10.21 -54.04 41.52
CA ASN A 338 11.08 -53.53 40.47
C ASN A 338 10.32 -52.77 39.38
N ASP A 339 9.13 -53.22 38.98
CA ASP A 339 8.30 -52.53 37.99
C ASP A 339 7.75 -51.19 38.51
N ILE A 340 7.45 -51.10 39.81
CA ILE A 340 7.06 -49.84 40.47
C ILE A 340 8.24 -48.89 40.54
N GLN A 341 9.42 -49.37 40.91
CA GLN A 341 10.65 -48.57 40.92
C GLN A 341 10.99 -48.02 39.51
N GLU A 342 10.82 -48.83 38.45
CA GLU A 342 10.92 -48.37 37.05
C GLU A 342 9.95 -47.21 36.76
N LEU A 343 8.70 -47.34 37.20
CA LEU A 343 7.68 -46.30 37.00
C LEU A 343 8.02 -44.99 37.71
N ASP A 344 8.50 -45.07 38.95
CA ASP A 344 8.91 -43.89 39.71
C ASP A 344 10.11 -43.18 39.05
N GLU A 345 11.11 -43.95 38.58
CA GLU A 345 12.26 -43.42 37.84
C GLU A 345 11.82 -42.72 36.54
N LEU A 346 10.91 -43.33 35.77
CA LEU A 346 10.34 -42.73 34.56
C LEU A 346 9.59 -41.42 34.86
N ILE A 347 8.76 -41.40 35.90
CA ILE A 347 8.01 -40.20 36.32
C ILE A 347 8.99 -39.08 36.71
N ASP A 348 10.03 -39.41 37.48
CA ASP A 348 11.05 -38.45 37.88
C ASP A 348 11.83 -37.91 36.69
N GLU A 349 12.14 -38.72 35.68
CA GLU A 349 12.74 -38.27 34.41
C GLU A 349 11.82 -37.31 33.65
N ILE A 350 10.53 -37.64 33.51
CA ILE A 350 9.54 -36.81 32.83
C ILE A 350 9.37 -35.45 33.51
N LEU A 351 9.19 -35.45 34.84
CA LEU A 351 9.02 -34.21 35.61
C LEU A 351 10.26 -33.31 35.52
N THR A 352 11.44 -33.92 35.49
CA THR A 352 12.69 -33.18 35.37
C THR A 352 12.84 -32.56 34.00
N TYR A 353 12.55 -33.34 32.95
CA TYR A 353 12.52 -32.82 31.59
C TYR A 353 11.53 -31.66 31.45
N ALA A 354 10.30 -31.80 31.98
CA ALA A 354 9.28 -30.76 31.93
C ALA A 354 9.72 -29.46 32.62
N ARG A 355 10.32 -29.56 33.82
CA ARG A 355 10.87 -28.39 34.55
C ARG A 355 11.97 -27.67 33.77
N LEU A 356 12.78 -28.42 33.03
CA LEU A 356 13.84 -27.86 32.19
C LEU A 356 13.30 -27.22 30.88
N GLU A 357 12.07 -27.55 30.48
CA GLU A 357 11.39 -27.00 29.31
C GLU A 357 10.66 -25.67 29.60
N GLU A 358 9.88 -25.58 30.69
CA GLU A 358 8.99 -24.45 31.05
C GLU A 358 9.68 -23.13 31.50
N GLY A 359 10.84 -22.79 30.92
CA GLY A 359 11.56 -21.54 31.22
C GLY A 359 12.69 -21.68 32.23
N GLY A 360 13.04 -22.93 32.57
CA GLY A 360 14.20 -23.28 33.38
C GLY A 360 13.87 -23.30 34.88
N PRO A 361 14.37 -24.29 35.64
CA PRO A 361 14.32 -24.24 37.10
C PRO A 361 15.10 -23.01 37.60
N ILE A 362 14.78 -22.52 38.81
CA ILE A 362 15.68 -21.60 39.51
C ILE A 362 16.99 -22.38 39.75
N LEU A 363 18.00 -22.11 38.92
CA LEU A 363 19.33 -22.70 39.05
C LEU A 363 20.05 -21.96 40.15
N ASP A 364 20.37 -22.67 41.24
CA ASP A 364 21.17 -22.12 42.32
C ASP A 364 22.64 -22.41 42.01
N PHE A 365 23.22 -21.55 41.15
CA PHE A 365 24.62 -21.65 40.78
C PHE A 365 25.49 -21.44 42.02
N GLN A 366 26.26 -22.47 42.35
CA GLN A 366 27.20 -22.45 43.46
C GLN A 366 28.56 -22.97 43.00
N ARG A 367 29.62 -22.48 43.64
CA ARG A 367 30.97 -22.95 43.38
C ARG A 367 31.13 -24.36 43.93
N ALA A 368 31.05 -25.36 43.04
CA ALA A 368 31.05 -26.78 43.41
C ALA A 368 32.18 -27.55 42.72
N ASN A 369 32.66 -28.60 43.39
CA ASN A 369 33.73 -29.44 42.87
C ASN A 369 33.17 -30.50 41.90
N VAL A 370 33.23 -30.21 40.59
CA VAL A 370 32.66 -31.09 39.55
C VAL A 370 33.37 -32.44 39.50
N ALA A 371 34.68 -32.48 39.81
CA ALA A 371 35.42 -33.73 39.92
C ALA A 371 34.91 -34.63 41.04
N ALA A 372 34.60 -34.05 42.21
CA ALA A 372 34.01 -34.78 43.33
C ALA A 372 32.60 -35.30 42.99
N ILE A 373 31.81 -34.53 42.23
CA ILE A 373 30.50 -34.96 41.73
C ILE A 373 30.67 -36.14 40.77
N ALA A 374 31.60 -36.07 39.81
CA ALA A 374 31.86 -37.15 38.86
C ALA A 374 32.32 -38.43 39.56
N ASP A 375 33.24 -38.32 40.52
CA ASP A 375 33.73 -39.42 41.34
C ASP A 375 32.61 -40.03 42.23
N GLN A 376 31.72 -39.19 42.78
CA GLN A 376 30.53 -39.65 43.48
C GLN A 376 29.61 -40.47 42.57
N VAL A 377 29.32 -39.98 41.35
CA VAL A 377 28.48 -40.72 40.39
C VAL A 377 29.12 -42.06 40.03
N VAL A 378 30.45 -42.12 39.85
CA VAL A 378 31.16 -43.38 39.57
C VAL A 378 31.02 -44.38 40.72
N ARG A 379 31.05 -43.93 41.99
CA ARG A 379 30.82 -44.81 43.15
C ARG A 379 29.38 -45.28 43.28
N GLU A 380 28.42 -44.44 42.88
CA GLU A 380 26.99 -44.75 42.93
C GLU A 380 26.53 -45.61 41.75
N ALA A 381 27.30 -45.64 40.66
CA ALA A 381 26.99 -46.39 39.46
C ALA A 381 26.86 -47.89 39.77
N ARG A 382 25.75 -48.49 39.31
CA ARG A 382 25.50 -49.93 39.37
C ARG A 382 25.37 -50.50 37.96
N PRO A 383 26.49 -50.59 37.20
CA PRO A 383 26.46 -51.12 35.85
C PRO A 383 26.18 -52.64 35.85
N PRO A 384 25.85 -53.24 34.68
CA PRO A 384 25.81 -54.68 34.53
C PRO A 384 27.12 -55.34 35.00
N SER A 385 27.05 -56.57 35.51
CA SER A 385 28.19 -57.26 36.15
C SER A 385 29.45 -57.44 35.27
N HIS A 386 29.32 -57.29 33.95
CA HIS A 386 30.43 -57.40 32.99
C HIS A 386 31.10 -56.04 32.68
N VAL A 387 30.58 -54.93 33.19
CA VAL A 387 31.07 -53.58 32.90
C VAL A 387 31.73 -52.97 34.12
N SER A 388 32.96 -52.46 33.98
CA SER A 388 33.64 -51.69 35.00
C SER A 388 33.58 -50.20 34.69
N VAL A 389 33.10 -49.38 35.63
CA VAL A 389 33.13 -47.91 35.56
C VAL A 389 34.31 -47.42 36.40
N SER A 390 35.16 -46.56 35.84
CA SER A 390 36.32 -46.02 36.55
C SER A 390 36.45 -44.51 36.36
N TYR A 391 36.83 -43.82 37.43
CA TYR A 391 37.19 -42.41 37.41
C TYR A 391 38.69 -42.29 37.17
N ALA A 392 39.09 -41.64 36.08
CA ALA A 392 40.49 -41.53 35.67
C ALA A 392 41.18 -40.24 36.18
N GLY A 393 40.53 -39.48 37.07
CA GLY A 393 41.10 -38.32 37.76
C GLY A 393 40.87 -36.97 37.07
N VAL A 394 41.44 -35.92 37.68
CA VAL A 394 41.45 -34.53 37.21
C VAL A 394 42.82 -34.21 36.61
N SER A 395 42.86 -33.40 35.55
CA SER A 395 44.14 -32.86 35.07
C SER A 395 44.86 -32.09 36.20
N PRO A 396 46.17 -32.31 36.45
CA PRO A 396 46.86 -31.80 37.64
C PRO A 396 46.97 -30.28 37.78
N ASP A 397 46.63 -29.50 36.75
CA ASP A 397 47.11 -28.12 36.61
C ASP A 397 46.09 -27.01 36.94
N HIS A 398 44.83 -27.30 37.33
CA HIS A 398 43.78 -26.27 37.43
C HIS A 398 42.77 -26.44 38.60
N GLU A 399 42.04 -25.36 38.93
CA GLU A 399 41.03 -25.32 39.99
C GLU A 399 39.95 -26.41 39.81
N GLN A 400 39.57 -27.09 40.90
CA GLN A 400 38.59 -28.19 40.86
C GLN A 400 37.13 -27.71 40.89
N TYR A 401 36.90 -26.40 40.90
CA TYR A 401 35.60 -25.81 41.19
C TYR A 401 35.06 -25.06 39.97
N ALA A 402 33.77 -25.24 39.69
CA ALA A 402 33.04 -24.48 38.69
C ALA A 402 31.74 -23.92 39.29
N GLU A 403 31.25 -22.81 38.76
CA GLU A 403 29.91 -22.30 39.09
C GLU A 403 28.87 -23.15 38.35
N VAL A 404 28.20 -24.03 39.08
CA VAL A 404 27.22 -24.97 38.53
C VAL A 404 26.06 -25.16 39.52
N GLU A 405 24.95 -25.72 39.05
CA GLU A 405 23.94 -26.31 39.93
C GLU A 405 24.30 -27.80 40.16
N PRO A 406 24.84 -28.18 41.33
CA PRO A 406 25.43 -29.51 41.56
C PRO A 406 24.44 -30.64 41.33
N ARG A 407 23.16 -30.42 41.63
CA ARG A 407 22.12 -31.45 41.49
C ARG A 407 21.87 -31.80 40.02
N TYR A 408 21.88 -30.81 39.13
CA TYR A 408 21.71 -31.07 37.70
C TYR A 408 22.99 -31.62 37.07
N ILE A 409 24.17 -31.14 37.46
CA ILE A 409 25.43 -31.72 36.96
C ILE A 409 25.59 -33.18 37.40
N HIS A 410 25.30 -33.50 38.66
CA HIS A 410 25.29 -34.89 39.16
C HIS A 410 24.38 -35.76 38.28
N ARG A 411 23.15 -35.28 38.01
CA ARG A 411 22.19 -36.00 37.18
C ARG A 411 22.62 -36.13 35.72
N ALA A 412 23.23 -35.10 35.13
CA ALA A 412 23.73 -35.16 33.75
C ALA A 412 24.83 -36.22 33.62
N ILE A 413 25.78 -36.24 34.56
CA ILE A 413 26.86 -37.23 34.59
C ILE A 413 26.27 -38.63 34.85
N GLN A 414 25.31 -38.76 35.78
CA GLN A 414 24.63 -40.03 36.05
C GLN A 414 23.91 -40.57 34.80
N ASN A 415 23.24 -39.72 34.03
CA ASN A 415 22.61 -40.11 32.77
C ASN A 415 23.62 -40.55 31.71
N LEU A 416 24.75 -39.84 31.59
CA LEU A 416 25.83 -40.22 30.66
C LEU A 416 26.48 -41.55 31.06
N VAL A 417 26.85 -41.71 32.34
CA VAL A 417 27.47 -42.93 32.88
C VAL A 417 26.50 -44.12 32.80
N GLY A 418 25.23 -43.90 33.13
CA GLY A 418 24.18 -44.91 33.01
C GLY A 418 23.94 -45.32 31.56
N ASN A 419 24.01 -44.39 30.61
CA ASN A 419 23.92 -44.71 29.18
C ASN A 419 25.16 -45.48 28.70
N ALA A 420 26.37 -44.99 29.02
CA ALA A 420 27.62 -45.66 28.67
C ALA A 420 27.70 -47.08 29.24
N GLY A 421 27.29 -47.27 30.50
CA GLY A 421 27.31 -48.58 31.15
C GLY A 421 26.33 -49.60 30.55
N ARG A 422 25.26 -49.14 29.90
CA ARG A 422 24.28 -50.00 29.22
C ARG A 422 24.77 -50.53 27.87
N TYR A 423 25.56 -49.74 27.15
CA TYR A 423 26.02 -50.08 25.80
C TYR A 423 27.51 -50.47 25.73
N ALA A 424 28.29 -50.27 26.79
CA ALA A 424 29.71 -50.65 26.84
C ALA A 424 29.91 -52.17 26.68
N ALA A 425 31.01 -52.55 26.02
CA ALA A 425 31.42 -53.95 25.91
C ALA A 425 32.02 -54.47 27.22
N GLY A 426 32.64 -53.59 28.01
CA GLY A 426 33.16 -53.93 29.33
C GLY A 426 33.76 -52.78 30.12
N ARG A 427 34.00 -51.60 29.54
CA ARG A 427 34.64 -50.48 30.23
C ARG A 427 33.97 -49.14 29.95
N VAL A 428 33.75 -48.39 31.03
CA VAL A 428 33.38 -46.98 31.00
C VAL A 428 34.43 -46.18 31.75
N ARG A 429 34.94 -45.13 31.12
CA ARG A 429 35.91 -44.21 31.72
C ARG A 429 35.29 -42.82 31.83
N VAL A 430 35.37 -42.25 33.03
CA VAL A 430 34.96 -40.86 33.29
C VAL A 430 36.21 -40.03 33.55
N THR A 431 36.36 -38.93 32.81
CA THR A 431 37.43 -37.93 33.01
C THR A 431 36.84 -36.54 33.17
N CYS A 432 37.49 -35.71 33.98
CA CYS A 432 37.08 -34.33 34.19
C CYS A 432 38.25 -33.40 33.90
N HIS A 433 38.04 -32.45 32.99
CA HIS A 433 39.00 -31.45 32.57
C HIS A 433 38.42 -30.07 32.86
N ILE A 434 39.01 -29.36 33.82
CA ILE A 434 38.62 -27.99 34.16
C ILE A 434 39.73 -27.07 33.64
N GLY A 435 39.38 -26.22 32.67
CA GLY A 435 40.25 -25.16 32.14
C GLY A 435 39.90 -23.80 32.76
N THR A 436 40.48 -22.71 32.22
CA THR A 436 40.21 -21.35 32.69
C THR A 436 38.78 -20.90 32.43
N ASP A 437 38.19 -21.28 31.29
CA ASP A 437 36.89 -20.79 30.84
C ASP A 437 35.86 -21.90 30.61
N THR A 438 36.24 -23.18 30.75
CA THR A 438 35.37 -24.32 30.43
C THR A 438 35.60 -25.49 31.38
N CYS A 439 34.51 -26.11 31.84
CA CYS A 439 34.52 -27.40 32.54
C CYS A 439 34.01 -28.49 31.59
N ARG A 440 34.83 -29.49 31.30
CA ARG A 440 34.53 -30.60 30.40
C ARG A 440 34.53 -31.92 31.17
N VAL A 441 33.46 -32.70 31.04
CA VAL A 441 33.37 -34.06 31.58
C VAL A 441 33.19 -35.03 30.43
N ASP A 442 34.13 -35.93 30.22
CA ASP A 442 34.06 -36.95 29.18
C ASP A 442 33.68 -38.30 29.80
N VAL A 443 32.67 -38.95 29.21
CA VAL A 443 32.23 -40.30 29.56
C VAL A 443 32.42 -41.19 28.33
N GLU A 444 33.47 -42.01 28.36
CA GLU A 444 33.87 -42.87 27.25
C GLU A 444 33.43 -44.31 27.52
N GLY A 445 32.64 -44.91 26.64
CA GLY A 445 32.31 -46.34 26.65
C GLY A 445 32.99 -47.08 25.50
N ASP A 446 33.35 -48.35 25.68
CA ASP A 446 33.93 -49.22 24.64
C ASP A 446 32.89 -50.00 23.82
N GLY A 447 31.65 -49.50 23.78
CA GLY A 447 30.53 -50.07 23.05
C GLY A 447 30.47 -49.68 21.57
N PRO A 448 29.48 -50.18 20.81
CA PRO A 448 29.22 -49.70 19.45
C PRO A 448 28.88 -48.20 19.48
N GLY A 449 29.56 -47.42 18.65
CA GLY A 449 29.30 -46.00 18.48
C GLY A 449 27.97 -45.72 17.78
N ILE A 450 27.57 -44.46 17.77
CA ILE A 450 26.37 -43.97 17.06
C ILE A 450 26.78 -43.49 15.67
N PRO A 451 26.07 -43.90 14.58
CA PRO A 451 26.27 -43.34 13.25
C PRO A 451 26.18 -41.81 13.23
N GLU A 452 27.01 -41.13 12.44
CA GLU A 452 27.06 -39.65 12.40
C GLU A 452 25.71 -39.00 12.07
N GLU A 453 24.91 -39.66 11.23
CA GLU A 453 23.57 -39.21 10.84
C GLU A 453 22.57 -39.13 12.00
N ASP A 454 22.83 -39.84 13.10
CA ASP A 454 21.95 -39.94 14.26
C ASP A 454 22.42 -39.10 15.47
N TRP A 455 23.56 -38.41 15.39
CA TRP A 455 24.14 -37.64 16.51
C TRP A 455 23.20 -36.56 17.07
N ASP A 456 22.48 -35.85 16.22
CA ASP A 456 21.49 -34.86 16.68
C ASP A 456 20.22 -35.54 17.22
N ARG A 457 19.85 -36.66 16.62
CA ARG A 457 18.61 -37.37 16.92
C ARG A 457 18.63 -38.01 18.30
N VAL A 458 19.77 -38.52 18.78
CA VAL A 458 19.89 -39.13 20.11
C VAL A 458 19.60 -38.19 21.28
N PHE A 459 19.69 -36.87 21.06
CA PHE A 459 19.32 -35.87 22.06
C PHE A 459 17.85 -35.48 22.03
N THR A 460 17.05 -36.04 21.11
CA THR A 460 15.62 -35.80 21.04
C THR A 460 14.92 -36.61 22.14
N ALA A 461 14.00 -35.99 22.88
CA ALA A 461 13.28 -36.68 23.95
C ALA A 461 12.51 -37.90 23.42
N PHE A 462 12.63 -39.03 24.13
CA PHE A 462 12.05 -40.33 23.76
C PHE A 462 12.59 -40.95 22.47
N ALA A 463 13.63 -40.38 21.86
CA ALA A 463 14.24 -40.98 20.68
C ALA A 463 15.06 -42.23 21.06
N ARG A 464 14.90 -43.29 20.27
CA ARG A 464 15.65 -44.53 20.34
C ARG A 464 16.14 -44.88 18.93
N LEU A 465 17.38 -45.35 18.82
CA LEU A 465 17.98 -45.75 17.54
C LEU A 465 17.55 -47.15 17.10
N ASP A 466 17.33 -48.05 18.08
CA ASP A 466 16.91 -49.42 17.82
C ASP A 466 15.39 -49.59 17.96
N ASP A 467 14.73 -49.90 16.85
CA ASP A 467 13.28 -50.20 16.79
C ASP A 467 12.96 -51.68 17.15
N SER A 468 13.96 -52.51 17.48
CA SER A 468 13.73 -53.96 17.61
C SER A 468 14.48 -54.65 18.76
N ARG A 469 13.67 -55.26 19.64
CA ARG A 469 13.82 -56.59 20.25
C ARG A 469 14.69 -56.83 21.50
N THR A 470 15.19 -55.81 22.19
CA THR A 470 15.72 -55.98 23.56
C THR A 470 15.06 -55.00 24.52
N ARG A 471 13.82 -55.33 24.94
CA ARG A 471 13.15 -54.67 26.08
C ARG A 471 13.91 -54.83 27.41
N SER A 472 15.01 -55.58 27.43
CA SER A 472 15.81 -55.88 28.61
C SER A 472 16.97 -54.90 28.87
N SER A 473 17.28 -53.96 27.97
CA SER A 473 18.46 -53.08 28.12
C SER A 473 18.20 -51.69 28.74
N GLY A 474 16.97 -51.39 29.18
CA GLY A 474 16.64 -50.31 30.13
C GLY A 474 16.90 -48.88 29.63
N GLY A 475 15.86 -48.05 29.57
CA GLY A 475 16.00 -46.61 29.36
C GLY A 475 14.91 -46.00 28.48
N TYR A 476 14.35 -44.88 28.92
CA TYR A 476 13.15 -44.26 28.35
C TYR A 476 13.41 -43.24 27.24
N GLY A 477 14.67 -43.09 26.81
CA GLY A 477 15.06 -42.11 25.78
C GLY A 477 15.04 -40.64 26.26
N LEU A 478 14.97 -40.40 27.57
CA LEU A 478 15.00 -39.06 28.16
C LEU A 478 16.38 -38.64 28.68
N GLY A 479 17.27 -39.60 28.96
CA GLY A 479 18.55 -39.31 29.61
C GLY A 479 19.42 -38.29 28.86
N LEU A 480 19.64 -38.50 27.55
CA LEU A 480 20.48 -37.61 26.74
C LEU A 480 19.81 -36.25 26.47
N SER A 481 18.48 -36.20 26.30
CA SER A 481 17.77 -34.93 26.14
C SER A 481 17.85 -34.07 27.40
N ILE A 482 17.78 -34.69 28.59
CA ILE A 482 18.02 -34.04 29.88
C ILE A 482 19.45 -33.50 29.96
N VAL A 483 20.46 -34.28 29.55
CA VAL A 483 21.87 -33.82 29.54
C VAL A 483 22.04 -32.59 28.66
N ARG A 484 21.53 -32.62 27.41
CA ARG A 484 21.60 -31.48 26.49
C ARG A 484 20.94 -30.24 27.07
N ARG A 485 19.80 -30.39 27.73
CA ARG A 485 19.08 -29.26 28.32
C ARG A 485 19.79 -28.70 29.55
N ILE A 486 20.39 -29.55 30.39
CA ILE A 486 21.22 -29.13 31.51
C ILE A 486 22.43 -28.35 31.00
N ALA A 487 23.15 -28.86 29.99
CA ALA A 487 24.28 -28.18 29.38
C ALA A 487 23.88 -26.79 28.83
N TYR A 488 22.79 -26.71 28.07
CA TYR A 488 22.26 -25.46 27.53
C TYR A 488 21.99 -24.42 28.63
N TRP A 489 21.36 -24.82 29.73
CA TRP A 489 21.07 -23.94 30.86
C TRP A 489 22.32 -23.52 31.66
N HIS A 490 23.41 -24.27 31.55
CA HIS A 490 24.72 -23.91 32.09
C HIS A 490 25.60 -23.16 31.07
N GLY A 491 25.07 -22.79 29.90
CA GLY A 491 25.78 -22.04 28.87
C GLY A 491 26.77 -22.86 28.02
N GLY A 492 26.65 -24.19 28.02
CA GLY A 492 27.51 -25.13 27.28
C GLY A 492 26.85 -25.88 26.15
#